data_AF-A0A922LM99-F1
#
_entry.id   AF-A0A922LM99-F1
#
_cell.length_a   1.000
_cell.length_b   1.000
_cell.length_c   1.000
_cell.angle_alpha   90.00
_cell.angle_beta   90.00
_cell.angle_gamma   90.00
#
_symmetry.space_group_name_H-M   'P 1'
#
loop_
_entity.id
_entity.type
_entity.pdbx_description
1 polymer ?
#
loop_
_entity_poly.entity_id
_entity_poly.type
_entity_poly.pdbx_seq_one_letter_code
_entity_poly.pdbx_strand_id
1 'polypeptide(L)'
;MVFSKCHASKCAVITDMNRWREADALILTEDKVPNGIRPPEQLWFSLIHESPVHIAMAGTLENEINYTISFRLDSTIYSPYGSYEPYMKHHGPETRYPLPSRNFATGKSKKVAWFVSNCIPKSPRMQYAKELSRYIPVSLTKLNIEFLHVFQ
;
A
#
# COMPACT_ATOMS: atom_id res chain seq x y z
N MET A 1 -12.71 -14.96 -9.20
CA MET A 1 -12.31 -15.03 -7.78
C MET A 1 -13.15 -16.13 -7.12
N VAL A 2 -12.58 -17.01 -6.30
CA VAL A 2 -13.32 -18.13 -5.69
C VAL A 2 -13.52 -17.83 -4.21
N PHE A 3 -14.77 -17.59 -3.80
CA PHE A 3 -15.14 -17.24 -2.43
C PHE A 3 -15.47 -18.45 -1.54
N SER A 4 -15.22 -19.67 -2.01
CA SER A 4 -15.60 -20.89 -1.27
C SER A 4 -14.92 -21.03 0.09
N LYS A 5 -13.80 -20.33 0.33
CA LYS A 5 -13.08 -20.29 1.60
C LYS A 5 -13.43 -19.08 2.48
N CYS A 6 -14.32 -18.19 2.01
CA CYS A 6 -14.75 -17.01 2.73
C CYS A 6 -16.02 -17.32 3.54
N HIS A 7 -16.21 -16.62 4.67
CA HIS A 7 -17.43 -16.73 5.48
C HIS A 7 -18.69 -16.41 4.67
N ALA A 8 -18.61 -15.42 3.76
CA ALA A 8 -19.58 -15.16 2.71
C ALA A 8 -19.09 -15.80 1.40
N SER A 9 -19.70 -16.93 1.00
CA SER A 9 -19.28 -17.71 -0.17
C SER A 9 -20.20 -17.55 -1.39
N LYS A 10 -21.41 -17.02 -1.19
CA LYS A 10 -22.40 -16.73 -2.25
C LYS A 10 -22.25 -15.31 -2.82
N CYS A 11 -21.03 -14.95 -3.22
CA CYS A 11 -20.73 -13.62 -3.77
C CYS A 11 -20.25 -13.72 -5.22
N ALA A 12 -20.50 -12.68 -6.00
CA ALA A 12 -19.95 -12.51 -7.34
C ALA A 12 -19.09 -11.24 -7.37
N VAL A 13 -17.95 -11.28 -8.08
CA VAL A 13 -17.16 -10.07 -8.36
C VAL A 13 -17.58 -9.52 -9.70
N ILE A 14 -17.94 -8.24 -9.72
CA ILE A 14 -18.15 -7.47 -10.94
C ILE A 14 -16.94 -6.54 -11.09
N THR A 15 -16.16 -6.72 -12.16
CA THR A 15 -15.02 -5.83 -12.49
C THR A 15 -15.37 -4.82 -13.59
N ASP A 16 -16.47 -5.04 -14.30
CA ASP A 16 -16.96 -4.12 -15.33
C ASP A 16 -17.74 -2.98 -14.68
N MET A 17 -17.15 -1.78 -14.67
CA MET A 17 -17.75 -0.59 -14.09
C MET A 17 -19.04 -0.14 -14.77
N ASN A 18 -19.38 -0.64 -15.97
CA ASN A 18 -20.69 -0.34 -16.57
C ASN A 18 -21.85 -1.02 -15.82
N ARG A 19 -21.55 -2.09 -15.09
CA ARG A 19 -22.52 -2.90 -14.33
C ARG A 19 -22.55 -2.55 -12.85
N TRP A 20 -21.96 -1.42 -12.46
CA TRP A 20 -21.83 -1.01 -11.07
C TRP A 20 -23.18 -0.94 -10.33
N ARG A 21 -24.30 -0.64 -11.02
CA ARG A 21 -25.63 -0.59 -10.42
C ARG A 21 -26.22 -1.96 -10.05
N GLU A 22 -25.68 -3.05 -10.60
CA GLU A 22 -26.11 -4.41 -10.25
C GLU A 22 -25.51 -4.88 -8.93
N ALA A 23 -24.43 -4.24 -8.47
CA ALA A 23 -23.72 -4.65 -7.27
C ALA A 23 -24.44 -4.17 -6.00
N ASP A 24 -24.50 -5.03 -4.99
CA ASP A 24 -24.95 -4.63 -3.65
C ASP A 24 -23.90 -3.76 -2.94
N ALA A 25 -22.62 -3.94 -3.27
CA ALA A 25 -21.49 -3.18 -2.73
C ALA A 25 -20.47 -2.82 -3.82
N LEU A 26 -19.99 -1.57 -3.78
CA LEU A 26 -18.98 -1.04 -4.68
C LEU A 26 -17.70 -0.73 -3.89
N ILE A 27 -16.55 -1.16 -4.40
CA ILE A 27 -15.23 -0.84 -3.83
C ILE A 27 -14.51 0.13 -4.78
N LEU A 28 -14.21 1.33 -4.30
CA LEU A 28 -13.55 2.39 -5.05
C LEU A 28 -12.07 2.48 -4.68
N THR A 29 -11.19 2.42 -5.68
CA THR A 29 -9.72 2.33 -5.49
C THR A 29 -8.95 3.50 -6.10
N GLU A 30 -9.45 4.73 -5.95
CA GLU A 30 -8.75 6.02 -6.22
C GLU A 30 -9.16 6.79 -7.49
N ASP A 31 -9.51 6.13 -8.60
CA ASP A 31 -9.54 6.82 -9.91
C ASP A 31 -10.86 6.79 -10.70
N LYS A 32 -11.86 6.00 -10.28
CA LYS A 32 -13.10 5.85 -11.05
C LYS A 32 -14.33 5.84 -10.15
N VAL A 33 -14.96 7.00 -10.05
CA VAL A 33 -16.30 7.12 -9.50
C VAL A 33 -17.30 6.89 -10.64
N PRO A 34 -18.30 6.01 -10.48
CA PRO A 34 -19.32 5.85 -11.50
C PRO A 34 -20.15 7.13 -11.64
N ASN A 35 -20.52 7.46 -12.88
CA ASN A 35 -21.38 8.60 -13.14
C ASN A 35 -22.86 8.18 -13.00
N GLY A 36 -23.63 8.94 -12.21
CA GLY A 36 -25.06 8.78 -12.05
C GLY A 36 -25.50 8.61 -10.59
N ILE A 37 -26.81 8.42 -10.41
CA ILE A 37 -27.42 8.31 -9.09
C ILE A 37 -27.14 6.93 -8.51
N ARG A 38 -26.59 6.91 -7.30
CA ARG A 38 -26.37 5.71 -6.50
C ARG A 38 -27.70 5.05 -6.12
N PRO A 39 -27.87 3.73 -6.31
CA PRO A 39 -29.04 3.02 -5.79
C PRO A 39 -29.12 3.13 -4.25
N PRO A 40 -30.31 3.36 -3.66
CA PRO A 40 -30.44 3.64 -2.22
C PRO A 40 -29.79 2.62 -1.28
N GLU A 41 -29.84 1.32 -1.62
CA GLU A 41 -29.34 0.22 -0.78
C GLU A 41 -27.92 -0.21 -1.11
N GLN A 42 -27.30 0.36 -2.15
CA GLN A 42 -25.96 -0.03 -2.56
C GLN A 42 -24.93 0.54 -1.61
N LEU A 43 -24.03 -0.27 -1.04
CA LEU A 43 -22.97 0.17 -0.13
C LEU A 43 -21.71 0.63 -0.89
N TRP A 44 -21.11 1.74 -0.48
CA TRP A 44 -19.86 2.23 -1.07
C TRP A 44 -18.71 2.12 -0.07
N PHE A 45 -17.67 1.41 -0.48
CA PHE A 45 -16.41 1.24 0.23
C PHE A 45 -15.32 2.01 -0.49
N SER A 46 -14.53 2.77 0.26
CA SER A 46 -13.32 3.41 -0.25
C SER A 46 -12.11 2.57 0.17
N LEU A 47 -11.45 1.90 -0.78
CA LEU A 47 -10.24 1.13 -0.56
C LEU A 47 -9.04 1.95 -1.03
N ILE A 48 -8.34 2.57 -0.09
CA ILE A 48 -7.28 3.53 -0.37
C ILE A 48 -6.04 3.16 0.39
N HIS A 49 -4.97 2.99 -0.36
CA HIS A 49 -3.64 2.88 0.21
C HIS A 49 -2.79 4.10 -0.12
N GLU A 50 -3.05 4.84 -1.19
CA GLU A 50 -2.25 6.04 -1.47
C GLU A 50 -2.50 7.20 -0.50
N SER A 51 -1.51 8.10 -0.43
CA SER A 51 -1.65 9.31 0.38
C SER A 51 -2.76 10.23 -0.19
N PRO A 52 -3.43 11.07 0.63
CA PRO A 52 -4.50 11.94 0.17
C PRO A 52 -4.16 12.83 -1.03
N VAL A 53 -2.90 13.27 -1.17
CA VAL A 53 -2.45 14.10 -2.31
C VAL A 53 -2.38 13.34 -3.64
N HIS A 54 -2.59 12.02 -3.63
CA HIS A 54 -2.58 11.14 -4.79
C HIS A 54 -3.96 10.55 -5.12
N ILE A 55 -5.01 10.88 -4.35
CA ILE A 55 -6.37 10.35 -4.57
C ILE A 55 -7.16 11.37 -5.39
N ALA A 56 -7.57 11.01 -6.62
CA ALA A 56 -8.30 11.92 -7.50
C ALA A 56 -9.73 12.25 -6.99
N MET A 57 -10.38 11.28 -6.34
CA MET A 57 -11.72 11.43 -5.76
C MET A 57 -11.73 12.08 -4.36
N ALA A 58 -10.58 12.53 -3.85
CA ALA A 58 -10.54 13.21 -2.55
C ALA A 58 -11.37 14.51 -2.60
N GLY A 59 -12.35 14.62 -1.69
CA GLY A 59 -13.24 15.77 -1.61
C GLY A 59 -14.43 15.77 -2.59
N THR A 60 -14.57 14.77 -3.46
CA THR A 60 -15.73 14.67 -4.38
C THR A 60 -16.84 13.74 -3.88
N LEU A 61 -16.54 12.89 -2.89
CA LEU A 61 -17.43 11.86 -2.36
C LEU A 61 -17.83 12.12 -0.90
N GLU A 62 -17.90 13.39 -0.51
CA GLU A 62 -18.29 13.76 0.85
C GLU A 62 -19.70 13.23 1.15
N ASN A 63 -19.84 12.45 2.23
CA ASN A 63 -21.06 11.75 2.64
C ASN A 63 -21.57 10.63 1.69
N GLU A 64 -20.83 10.29 0.63
CA GLU A 64 -21.19 9.19 -0.29
C GLU A 64 -20.53 7.86 0.09
N ILE A 65 -19.49 7.87 0.93
CA ILE A 65 -18.80 6.64 1.38
C ILE A 65 -19.41 6.14 2.70
N ASN A 66 -19.83 4.87 2.75
CA ASN A 66 -20.28 4.25 4.01
C ASN A 66 -19.11 3.75 4.85
N TYR A 67 -18.12 3.14 4.20
CA TYR A 67 -17.04 2.44 4.88
C TYR A 67 -15.69 2.72 4.24
N THR A 68 -14.67 2.84 5.06
CA THR A 68 -13.29 3.07 4.61
C THR A 68 -12.44 1.84 4.88
N ILE A 69 -11.61 1.48 3.91
CA ILE A 69 -10.62 0.41 3.99
C ILE A 69 -9.26 1.04 3.71
N SER A 70 -8.45 1.26 4.74
CA SER A 70 -7.18 1.99 4.60
C SER A 70 -6.17 1.68 5.71
N PHE A 71 -4.93 2.15 5.52
CA PHE A 71 -3.86 2.06 6.52
C PHE A 71 -4.08 2.97 7.72
N ARG A 72 -5.06 3.88 7.67
CA ARG A 72 -5.38 4.74 8.81
C ARG A 72 -6.11 3.95 9.89
N LEU A 73 -5.72 4.18 11.14
CA LEU A 73 -6.31 3.51 12.32
C LEU A 73 -7.78 3.91 12.58
N ASP A 74 -8.22 5.03 12.01
CA ASP A 74 -9.60 5.52 12.08
C ASP A 74 -10.48 5.04 10.91
N SER A 75 -9.97 4.13 10.07
CA SER A 75 -10.79 3.52 9.01
C SER A 75 -11.75 2.46 9.57
N THR A 76 -12.88 2.23 8.88
CA THR A 76 -13.85 1.19 9.28
C THR A 76 -13.19 -0.19 9.30
N ILE A 77 -12.42 -0.50 8.25
CA ILE A 77 -11.68 -1.74 8.09
C ILE A 77 -10.21 -1.38 7.95
N TYR A 78 -9.45 -1.62 9.03
CA TYR A 78 -8.00 -1.40 9.01
C TYR A 78 -7.33 -2.36 8.03
N SER A 79 -6.66 -1.79 7.03
CA SER A 79 -5.87 -2.50 6.02
C SER A 79 -4.49 -1.85 5.93
N PRO A 80 -3.46 -2.39 6.61
CA PRO A 80 -2.11 -1.85 6.50
C PRO A 80 -1.56 -2.03 5.08
N TYR A 81 -0.64 -1.16 4.65
CA TYR A 81 0.03 -1.27 3.34
C TYR A 81 0.72 -2.62 3.11
N GLY A 82 1.13 -3.26 4.20
CA GLY A 82 1.74 -4.57 4.22
C GLY A 82 2.12 -4.95 5.63
N SER A 83 2.32 -6.23 5.84
CA SER A 83 2.94 -6.79 7.04
C SER A 83 4.20 -7.54 6.64
N TYR A 84 5.18 -7.53 7.52
CA TYR A 84 6.30 -8.44 7.41
C TYR A 84 5.98 -9.70 8.21
N GLU A 85 5.85 -10.83 7.52
CA GLU A 85 5.80 -12.13 8.17
C GLU A 85 7.13 -12.84 7.97
N PRO A 86 7.83 -13.20 9.06
CA PRO A 86 8.99 -14.07 8.98
C PRO A 86 8.61 -15.38 8.26
N TYR A 87 9.42 -15.79 7.28
CA TYR A 87 9.27 -17.09 6.64
C TYR A 87 9.29 -18.24 7.66
N MET A 88 10.15 -18.12 8.68
CA MET A 88 10.14 -18.99 9.86
C MET A 88 9.56 -18.22 11.05
N LYS A 89 8.35 -18.59 11.45
CA LYS A 89 7.71 -18.07 12.67
C LYS A 89 8.36 -18.74 13.89
N HIS A 90 9.52 -18.26 14.32
CA HIS A 90 10.16 -18.77 15.53
C HIS A 90 9.34 -18.32 16.76
N HIS A 91 8.57 -19.24 17.33
CA HIS A 91 7.86 -19.03 18.60
C HIS A 91 8.81 -19.36 19.76
N GLY A 92 9.69 -18.44 20.11
CA GLY A 92 10.63 -18.57 21.23
C GLY A 92 11.48 -17.31 21.42
N PRO A 93 12.25 -17.18 22.53
CA PRO A 93 13.10 -16.00 22.80
C PRO A 93 14.19 -15.76 21.73
N GLU A 94 14.42 -16.72 20.83
CA GLU A 94 15.34 -16.63 19.69
C GLU A 94 14.66 -16.09 18.42
N THR A 95 13.84 -15.03 18.53
CA THR A 95 13.24 -14.34 17.37
C THR A 95 14.25 -13.61 16.48
N ARG A 96 15.55 -13.72 16.76
CA ARG A 96 16.60 -13.04 16.00
C ARG A 96 16.98 -13.89 14.79
N TYR A 97 16.76 -13.33 13.60
CA TYR A 97 17.36 -13.86 12.38
C TYR A 97 18.85 -14.13 12.62
N PRO A 98 19.36 -15.35 12.33
CA PRO A 98 20.76 -15.65 12.53
C PRO A 98 21.57 -14.67 11.68
N LEU A 99 22.51 -13.98 12.32
CA LEU A 99 23.37 -13.06 11.59
C LEU A 99 24.16 -13.87 10.56
N PRO A 100 24.17 -13.44 9.30
CA PRO A 100 24.92 -14.13 8.26
C PRO A 100 26.41 -14.17 8.63
N SER A 101 27.06 -15.30 8.34
CA SER A 101 28.49 -15.52 8.64
C SER A 101 29.42 -14.53 7.93
N ARG A 102 28.97 -13.99 6.78
CA ARG A 102 29.68 -12.94 6.06
C ARG A 102 29.31 -11.55 6.56
N ASN A 103 30.32 -10.70 6.75
CA ASN A 103 30.09 -9.29 6.99
C ASN A 103 29.73 -8.57 5.67
N PHE A 104 28.44 -8.27 5.49
CA PHE A 104 27.93 -7.54 4.33
C PHE A 104 28.35 -6.06 4.25
N ALA A 105 28.95 -5.53 5.32
CA ALA A 105 29.48 -4.17 5.37
C ALA A 105 30.96 -4.09 5.00
N THR A 106 31.68 -5.21 4.85
CA THR A 106 33.09 -5.21 4.45
C THR A 106 33.28 -4.44 3.15
N GLY A 107 34.16 -3.43 3.16
CA GLY A 107 34.45 -2.57 2.02
C GLY A 107 33.41 -1.49 1.72
N LYS A 108 32.29 -1.42 2.45
CA LYS A 108 31.29 -0.34 2.30
C LYS A 108 31.64 0.84 3.20
N SER A 109 31.85 2.01 2.60
CA SER A 109 32.17 3.26 3.31
C SER A 109 30.95 4.12 3.65
N LYS A 110 29.84 3.91 2.93
CA LYS A 110 28.59 4.65 3.14
C LYS A 110 27.81 4.02 4.29
N LYS A 111 27.24 4.88 5.15
CA LYS A 111 26.54 4.45 6.38
C LYS A 111 25.04 4.27 6.17
N VAL A 112 24.47 4.93 5.16
CA VAL A 112 23.04 4.89 4.85
C VAL A 112 22.85 4.52 3.38
N ALA A 113 21.91 3.62 3.10
CA ALA A 113 21.45 3.32 1.74
C ALA A 113 20.00 3.82 1.59
N TRP A 114 19.75 4.59 0.53
CA TRP A 114 18.44 5.19 0.26
C TRP A 114 17.95 4.73 -1.11
N PHE A 115 16.95 3.86 -1.09
CA PHE A 115 16.38 3.23 -2.27
C PHE A 115 15.03 3.89 -2.61
N VAL A 116 14.94 4.53 -3.77
CA VAL A 116 13.69 5.13 -4.26
C VAL A 116 13.57 4.95 -5.78
N SER A 117 12.39 4.59 -6.26
CA SER A 117 12.10 4.52 -7.70
C SER A 117 11.48 5.81 -8.23
N ASN A 118 10.55 6.40 -7.46
CA ASN A 118 9.96 7.70 -7.77
C ASN A 118 10.84 8.85 -7.22
N CYS A 119 11.60 9.50 -8.10
CA CYS A 119 12.49 10.61 -7.73
C CYS A 119 11.82 11.99 -7.74
N ILE A 120 10.56 12.09 -8.17
CA ILE A 120 9.78 13.34 -8.20
C ILE A 120 8.55 13.17 -7.29
N PRO A 121 8.74 12.95 -5.97
CA PRO A 121 7.63 12.77 -5.05
C PRO A 121 6.96 14.11 -4.76
N LYS A 122 5.65 14.09 -4.47
CA LYS A 122 4.95 15.23 -3.85
C LYS A 122 5.39 15.43 -2.39
N SER A 123 5.84 14.37 -1.72
CA SER A 123 6.40 14.42 -0.36
C SER A 123 7.81 15.05 -0.32
N PRO A 124 8.23 15.65 0.81
CA PRO A 124 9.56 16.24 0.96
C PRO A 124 10.69 15.21 1.16
N ARG A 125 10.44 13.90 0.96
CA ARG A 125 11.42 12.84 1.24
C ARG A 125 12.78 13.02 0.57
N MET A 126 12.82 13.61 -0.63
CA MET A 126 14.07 13.88 -1.35
C MET A 126 14.84 15.06 -0.74
N GLN A 127 14.13 16.07 -0.23
CA GLN A 127 14.75 17.19 0.49
C GLN A 127 15.39 16.67 1.77
N TYR A 128 14.68 15.82 2.52
CA TYR A 128 15.21 15.15 3.70
C TYR A 128 16.46 14.32 3.40
N ALA A 129 16.43 13.47 2.37
CA ALA A 129 17.59 12.65 2.01
C ALA A 129 18.82 13.48 1.61
N LYS A 130 18.60 14.62 0.93
CA LYS A 130 19.66 15.58 0.57
C LYS A 130 20.24 16.26 1.81
N GLU A 131 19.41 16.78 2.71
CA GLU A 131 19.89 17.39 3.95
C GLU A 131 20.65 16.39 4.82
N LEU A 132 20.15 15.16 4.96
CA LEU A 132 20.84 14.10 5.68
C LEU A 132 22.23 13.80 5.10
N SER A 133 22.36 13.81 3.76
CA SER A 133 23.64 13.52 3.08
C SER A 133 24.75 14.53 3.37
N ARG A 134 24.43 15.70 3.93
CA ARG A 134 25.41 16.71 4.37
C ARG A 134 26.11 16.31 5.67
N TYR A 135 25.48 15.47 6.50
CA TYR A 135 25.97 15.10 7.83
C TYR A 135 26.45 13.66 7.93
N ILE A 136 25.92 12.76 7.09
CA ILE A 136 26.30 11.35 7.05
C ILE A 136 26.43 10.86 5.60
N PRO A 137 27.42 10.01 5.27
CA PRO A 137 27.54 9.47 3.91
C PRO A 137 26.33 8.60 3.53
N VAL A 138 25.49 9.12 2.62
CA VAL A 138 24.30 8.45 2.08
C VAL A 138 24.58 7.93 0.65
N SER A 139 24.19 6.70 0.35
CA SER A 139 24.08 6.19 -1.01
C SER A 139 22.68 6.42 -1.55
N LEU A 140 22.51 7.41 -2.42
CA LEU A 140 21.26 7.63 -3.14
C LEU A 140 21.25 6.74 -4.39
N THR A 141 20.28 5.83 -4.49
CA THR A 141 20.15 4.93 -5.64
C THR A 141 18.72 4.98 -6.17
N LYS A 142 18.58 5.37 -7.45
CA LYS A 142 17.33 5.22 -8.18
C LYS A 142 17.13 3.75 -8.49
N LEU A 143 16.06 3.16 -7.96
CA LEU A 143 15.65 1.81 -8.32
C LEU A 143 14.88 1.85 -9.64
N ASN A 144 15.35 1.10 -10.64
CA ASN A 144 14.48 0.67 -11.74
C ASN A 144 13.65 -0.51 -11.23
N ILE A 145 12.34 -0.40 -11.32
CA ILE A 145 11.37 -1.34 -10.70
C ILE A 145 11.47 -2.76 -11.28
N GLU A 146 12.18 -2.97 -12.40
CA GLU A 146 12.52 -4.31 -12.90
C GLU A 146 13.41 -5.13 -11.95
N PHE A 147 14.03 -4.54 -10.92
CA PHE A 147 14.91 -5.26 -9.99
C PHE A 147 14.22 -5.91 -8.78
N LEU A 148 12.90 -5.80 -8.62
CA LEU A 148 12.20 -6.42 -7.48
C LEU A 148 12.11 -7.95 -7.56
N HIS A 149 12.35 -8.56 -8.72
CA HIS A 149 12.42 -10.01 -8.88
C HIS A 149 13.75 -10.65 -8.43
N VAL A 150 14.74 -9.87 -7.98
CA VAL A 150 16.07 -10.38 -7.61
C VAL A 150 16.22 -10.58 -6.09
N PHE A 151 15.18 -10.31 -5.30
CA PHE A 151 15.19 -10.47 -3.83
C PHE A 151 14.05 -11.34 -3.28
N GLN A 152 13.45 -12.22 -4.10
CA GLN A 152 12.63 -13.34 -3.63
C GLN A 152 13.37 -14.66 -3.78
#